data_AF-A0A845YA62-F1
#
_entry.id   AF-A0A845YA62-F1
#
_cell.length_a   1.000
_cell.length_b   1.000
_cell.length_c   1.000
_cell.angle_alpha   90.00
_cell.angle_beta   90.00
_cell.angle_gamma   90.00
#
_symmetry.space_group_name_H-M   'P 1'
#
loop_
_entity.id
_entity.type
_entity.pdbx_description
1 polymer ?
#
loop_
_entity_poly.entity_id
_entity_poly.type
_entity_poly.pdbx_seq_one_letter_code
_entity_poly.pdbx_strand_id
1 'polypeptide(L)'
;MGKTNDGAILSLNVNSIQTKPHAGNWLWFSYRVTDDVETRQRIGFTGACERGQLVSEPEWQVEVTDETVDVLTVKADSPGSLRLLQTVCSKGYSPNKNLASETRCGWLFNPTPANWFLTDADAMWTIGLQGGYQAPGLDNISYTNEDWVYTNGNYGYTCACLQVSVDPSTMYVNQIYGGQQIPLSRCEQDSALPTRG
;
A
#
# COMPACT_ATOMS: atom_id res chain seq x y z
N MET A 1 -9.69 -22.67 11.18
CA MET A 1 -9.51 -23.88 10.33
C MET A 1 -10.51 -23.70 9.21
N GLY A 2 -10.11 -23.83 7.94
CA GLY A 2 -11.07 -23.66 6.84
C GLY A 2 -11.96 -24.89 6.68
N LYS A 3 -13.11 -24.75 6.02
CA LYS A 3 -13.88 -25.90 5.54
C LYS A 3 -14.14 -25.74 4.04
N THR A 4 -13.94 -26.80 3.29
CA THR A 4 -14.34 -26.86 1.89
C THR A 4 -15.87 -26.96 1.78
N ASN A 5 -16.45 -26.73 0.59
CA ASN A 5 -17.91 -26.82 0.39
C ASN A 5 -18.45 -28.25 0.60
N ASP A 6 -17.61 -29.26 0.38
CA ASP A 6 -17.86 -30.68 0.66
C ASP A 6 -17.55 -31.08 2.12
N GLY A 7 -17.12 -30.13 2.96
CA GLY A 7 -17.00 -30.30 4.41
C GLY A 7 -15.65 -30.82 4.91
N ALA A 8 -14.63 -30.94 4.05
CA ALA A 8 -13.28 -31.29 4.46
C ALA A 8 -12.66 -30.17 5.32
N ILE A 9 -11.99 -30.57 6.40
CA ILE A 9 -11.36 -29.64 7.35
C ILE A 9 -9.96 -29.27 6.85
N LEU A 10 -9.75 -28.00 6.54
CA LEU A 10 -8.45 -27.45 6.19
C LEU A 10 -7.76 -26.90 7.44
N SER A 11 -6.63 -27.50 7.80
CA SER A 11 -5.72 -26.91 8.77
C SER A 11 -4.87 -25.84 8.08
N LEU A 12 -5.03 -24.58 8.51
CA LEU A 12 -4.20 -23.48 8.05
C LEU A 12 -2.92 -23.49 8.90
N ASN A 13 -1.82 -23.99 8.35
CA ASN A 13 -0.52 -23.81 8.97
C ASN A 13 0.12 -22.54 8.40
N VAL A 14 0.13 -21.47 9.20
CA VAL A 14 0.72 -20.20 8.78
C VAL A 14 2.21 -20.25 9.04
N ASN A 15 2.97 -20.53 7.99
CA ASN A 15 4.40 -20.81 8.08
C ASN A 15 5.26 -19.53 7.96
N SER A 16 4.75 -18.46 7.36
CA SER A 16 5.45 -17.17 7.27
C SER A 16 4.51 -16.00 7.01
N ILE A 17 4.93 -14.81 7.46
CA ILE A 17 4.13 -13.58 7.43
C ILE A 17 4.98 -12.52 6.73
N GLN A 18 4.45 -11.92 5.67
CA GLN A 18 5.06 -10.76 5.04
C GLN A 18 4.11 -9.58 5.16
N THR A 19 4.45 -8.65 6.05
CA THR A 19 3.76 -7.37 6.16
C THR A 19 4.28 -6.45 5.05
N LYS A 20 3.40 -6.06 4.13
CA LYS A 20 3.68 -4.92 3.24
C LYS A 20 2.86 -3.73 3.77
N PRO A 21 3.50 -2.69 4.34
CA PRO A 21 2.81 -1.60 5.03
C PRO A 21 1.70 -0.92 4.21
N HIS A 22 1.82 -0.93 2.87
CA HIS A 22 0.95 -0.17 1.95
C HIS A 22 0.19 -1.03 0.94
N ALA A 23 0.34 -2.36 0.97
CA ALA A 23 -0.26 -3.28 -0.02
C ALA A 23 -1.14 -4.37 0.62
N GLY A 24 -1.53 -4.17 1.88
CA GLY A 24 -2.16 -5.20 2.70
C GLY A 24 -1.14 -6.19 3.29
N ASN A 25 -1.52 -6.78 4.42
CA ASN A 25 -0.75 -7.88 5.01
C ASN A 25 -0.96 -9.15 4.17
N TRP A 26 0.13 -9.86 3.87
CA TRP A 26 0.08 -11.16 3.19
C TRP A 26 0.51 -12.24 4.19
N LEU A 27 -0.30 -13.29 4.32
CA LEU A 27 0.07 -14.51 5.04
C LEU A 27 0.29 -15.64 4.05
N TRP A 28 1.37 -16.37 4.29
CA TRP A 28 1.57 -17.67 3.70
C TRP A 28 0.85 -18.68 4.57
N PHE A 29 -0.08 -19.41 3.97
CA PHE A 29 -0.71 -20.56 4.62
C PHE A 29 -0.49 -21.78 3.75
N SER A 30 -0.29 -22.90 4.44
CA SER A 30 -0.24 -24.22 3.82
C SER A 30 -1.50 -24.95 4.25
N TYR A 31 -2.13 -25.64 3.31
CA TYR A 31 -3.29 -26.48 3.56
C TYR A 31 -3.06 -27.87 2.96
N ARG A 32 -3.70 -28.88 3.55
CA ARG A 32 -3.78 -30.22 2.97
C ARG A 32 -5.22 -30.45 2.58
N VAL A 33 -5.45 -30.71 1.30
CA VAL A 33 -6.69 -31.34 0.83
C VAL A 33 -6.55 -32.83 1.11
N THR A 34 -7.67 -33.53 1.22
CA THR A 34 -7.88 -34.94 1.61
C THR A 34 -6.84 -35.99 1.19
N ASP A 35 -5.97 -35.70 0.21
CA ASP A 35 -4.93 -36.60 -0.32
C ASP A 35 -3.56 -36.46 0.39
N ASP A 36 -3.51 -35.82 1.56
CA ASP A 36 -2.30 -35.60 2.38
C ASP A 36 -1.17 -34.77 1.72
N VAL A 37 -1.39 -34.23 0.52
CA VAL A 37 -0.45 -33.34 -0.16
C VAL A 37 -0.55 -31.92 0.40
N GLU A 38 0.57 -31.41 0.94
CA GLU A 38 0.67 -30.03 1.41
C GLU A 38 0.75 -29.06 0.23
N THR A 39 -0.34 -28.32 0.01
CA THR A 39 -0.40 -27.23 -0.96
C THR A 39 -0.10 -25.91 -0.25
N ARG A 40 0.71 -25.06 -0.90
CA ARG A 40 1.08 -23.74 -0.39
C ARG A 40 0.49 -22.66 -1.28
N GLN A 41 -0.28 -21.75 -0.69
CA GLN A 41 -0.90 -20.65 -1.40
C GLN A 41 -0.68 -19.32 -0.69
N ARG A 42 -0.75 -18.23 -1.46
CA ARG A 42 -0.68 -16.87 -0.93
C ARG A 42 -2.07 -16.26 -0.94
N ILE A 43 -2.62 -15.97 0.25
CA ILE A 43 -3.89 -15.23 0.37
C ILE A 43 -3.57 -13.78 0.70
N GLY A 44 -4.28 -12.87 0.05
CA GLY A 44 -4.31 -11.45 0.43
C GLY A 44 -5.36 -11.21 1.51
N PHE A 45 -5.00 -10.49 2.58
CA PHE A 45 -5.88 -10.19 3.70
C PHE A 45 -6.42 -8.75 3.62
N THR A 46 -6.86 -8.32 2.43
CA THR A 46 -7.39 -6.98 2.23
C THR A 46 -8.66 -6.78 3.06
N GLY A 47 -8.70 -5.74 3.90
CA GLY A 47 -9.87 -5.41 4.73
C GLY A 47 -9.98 -6.18 6.06
N ALA A 48 -9.10 -7.14 6.36
CA ALA A 48 -9.17 -7.91 7.60
C ALA A 48 -8.64 -7.15 8.83
N CYS A 49 -7.79 -6.14 8.63
CA CYS A 49 -7.29 -5.31 9.72
C CYS A 49 -7.81 -3.88 9.58
N GLU A 50 -8.38 -3.33 10.65
CA GLU A 50 -8.71 -1.92 10.79
C GLU A 50 -8.03 -1.39 12.05
N ARG A 51 -7.24 -0.32 11.92
CA ARG A 51 -6.57 0.31 13.07
C ARG A 51 -5.82 -0.71 13.95
N GLY A 52 -5.11 -1.64 13.33
CA GLY A 52 -4.35 -2.71 13.98
C GLY A 52 -5.16 -3.75 14.73
N GLN A 53 -6.47 -3.72 14.57
CA GLN A 53 -7.40 -4.69 15.11
C GLN A 53 -7.97 -5.53 13.98
N LEU A 54 -8.26 -6.79 14.27
CA LEU A 54 -8.95 -7.68 13.36
C LEU A 54 -10.43 -7.23 13.27
N VAL A 55 -10.90 -6.88 12.08
CA VAL A 55 -12.33 -6.60 11.85
C VAL A 55 -13.07 -7.94 11.84
N SER A 56 -14.22 -8.00 12.49
CA SER A 56 -14.87 -9.25 12.92
C SER A 56 -15.11 -10.27 11.81
N GLU A 57 -14.95 -11.55 12.18
CA GLU A 57 -15.19 -12.76 11.40
C GLU A 57 -14.46 -12.79 10.04
N PRO A 58 -13.14 -13.05 10.07
CA PRO A 58 -12.40 -13.32 8.85
C PRO A 58 -12.93 -14.56 8.12
N GLU A 59 -13.85 -14.33 7.19
CA GLU A 59 -14.35 -15.29 6.22
C GLU A 59 -13.81 -14.89 4.85
N TRP A 60 -13.03 -15.77 4.23
CA TRP A 60 -12.44 -15.51 2.92
C TRP A 60 -12.90 -16.55 1.92
N GLN A 61 -13.27 -16.07 0.74
CA GLN A 61 -13.48 -16.92 -0.43
C GLN A 61 -12.16 -17.03 -1.18
N VAL A 62 -11.67 -18.25 -1.34
CA VAL A 62 -10.42 -18.55 -2.04
C VAL A 62 -10.77 -19.41 -3.24
N GLU A 63 -10.57 -18.89 -4.43
CA GLU A 63 -10.68 -19.68 -5.65
C GLU A 63 -9.43 -20.57 -5.77
N VAL A 64 -9.63 -21.89 -5.70
CA VAL A 64 -8.58 -22.86 -6.01
C VAL A 64 -8.79 -23.30 -7.45
N THR A 65 -7.78 -23.07 -8.27
CA THR A 65 -7.75 -23.53 -9.65
C THR A 65 -7.11 -24.91 -9.69
N ASP A 66 -7.93 -25.95 -9.58
CA ASP A 66 -7.49 -27.33 -9.82
C ASP A 66 -8.58 -28.06 -10.62
N GLU A 67 -8.57 -27.87 -11.95
CA GLU A 67 -9.49 -28.42 -12.97
C GLU A 67 -11.01 -28.13 -12.80
N THR A 68 -11.51 -27.93 -11.58
CA THR A 68 -12.78 -27.33 -11.19
C THR A 68 -12.49 -26.06 -10.39
N VAL A 69 -13.15 -24.95 -10.70
CA VAL A 69 -13.05 -23.73 -9.88
C VAL A 69 -13.86 -23.95 -8.62
N ASP A 70 -13.21 -24.40 -7.55
CA ASP A 70 -13.82 -24.53 -6.23
C ASP A 70 -13.54 -23.28 -5.40
N VAL A 71 -14.62 -22.62 -4.97
CA VAL A 71 -14.55 -21.50 -4.02
C VAL A 71 -14.50 -22.09 -2.62
N LEU A 72 -13.32 -22.05 -2.01
CA LEU A 72 -13.11 -22.44 -0.61
C LEU A 72 -13.51 -21.32 0.32
N THR A 73 -14.32 -21.65 1.33
CA THR A 73 -14.62 -20.72 2.43
C THR A 73 -13.68 -20.97 3.59
N VAL A 74 -12.71 -20.08 3.75
CA VAL A 74 -11.74 -20.14 4.84
C VAL A 74 -12.26 -19.31 6.01
N LYS A 75 -12.55 -19.98 7.15
CA LYS A 75 -12.89 -19.32 8.42
C LYS A 75 -11.71 -19.41 9.38
N ALA A 76 -11.29 -18.27 9.92
CA ALA A 76 -10.31 -18.23 11.02
C ALA A 76 -11.01 -18.07 12.37
N ASP A 77 -11.79 -19.08 12.74
CA ASP A 77 -12.59 -19.17 13.97
C ASP A 77 -11.86 -19.86 15.14
N SER A 78 -10.76 -20.57 14.88
CA SER A 78 -10.01 -21.26 15.93
C SER A 78 -9.22 -20.28 16.81
N PRO A 79 -9.09 -20.50 18.13
CA PRO A 79 -8.37 -19.60 19.04
C PRO A 79 -6.91 -19.33 18.62
N GLY A 80 -6.21 -20.34 18.09
CA GLY A 80 -4.85 -20.20 17.60
C GLY A 80 -4.76 -19.32 16.35
N SER A 81 -5.69 -19.50 15.40
CA SER A 81 -5.77 -18.68 14.18
C SER A 81 -6.10 -17.22 14.50
N LEU A 82 -7.07 -16.98 15.40
CA LEU A 82 -7.44 -15.64 15.84
C LEU A 82 -6.27 -14.91 16.49
N ARG A 83 -5.54 -15.58 17.40
CA ARG A 83 -4.38 -15.00 18.08
C ARG A 83 -3.27 -14.62 17.10
N LEU A 84 -3.04 -15.44 16.09
CA LEU A 84 -2.06 -15.16 15.05
C LEU A 84 -2.47 -13.94 14.21
N LEU A 85 -3.74 -13.87 13.79
CA LEU A 85 -4.27 -12.73 13.04
C LEU A 85 -4.23 -11.42 13.84
N GLN A 86 -4.57 -11.47 15.12
CA GLN A 86 -4.41 -10.34 16.04
C GLN A 86 -2.94 -9.90 16.15
N THR A 87 -2.01 -10.86 16.20
CA THR A 87 -0.57 -10.57 16.22
C THR A 87 -0.13 -9.91 14.90
N VAL A 88 -0.70 -10.30 13.76
CA VAL A 88 -0.41 -9.70 12.45
C VAL A 88 -0.95 -8.28 12.37
N CYS A 89 -2.22 -8.06 12.72
CA CYS A 89 -2.80 -6.73 12.69
C CYS A 89 -2.06 -5.76 13.64
N SER A 90 -1.56 -6.25 14.77
CA SER A 90 -0.82 -5.43 15.74
C SER A 90 0.66 -5.20 15.41
N LYS A 91 1.36 -6.16 14.77
CA LYS A 91 2.82 -6.08 14.53
C LYS A 91 3.28 -4.93 13.61
N GLY A 92 2.38 -4.30 12.86
CA GLY A 92 2.68 -3.13 12.02
C GLY A 92 1.88 -1.89 12.37
N TYR A 93 0.96 -1.98 13.34
CA TYR A 93 0.08 -0.88 13.68
C TYR A 93 0.62 -0.11 14.87
N SER A 94 0.99 1.14 14.61
CA SER A 94 1.20 2.13 15.66
C SER A 94 -0.04 3.04 15.70
N PRO A 95 -0.87 2.99 16.77
CA PRO A 95 -2.02 3.89 16.93
C PRO A 95 -1.59 5.37 16.97
N ASN A 96 -0.32 5.59 17.29
CA ASN A 96 0.39 6.86 17.23
C ASN A 96 1.58 6.78 16.28
N LYS A 97 1.44 6.24 15.06
CA LYS A 97 2.30 6.75 13.97
C LYS A 97 1.79 8.18 13.74
N ASN A 98 2.22 9.10 14.60
CA ASN A 98 2.23 10.52 14.30
C ASN A 98 3.17 10.61 13.10
N LEU A 99 2.56 10.41 11.94
CA LEU A 99 3.11 10.70 10.64
C LEU A 99 3.15 12.22 10.64
N ALA A 100 4.14 12.75 11.36
CA ALA A 100 4.29 14.16 11.63
C ALA A 100 4.20 14.83 10.28
N SER A 101 3.20 15.69 10.14
CA SER A 101 3.03 16.41 8.90
C SER A 101 4.26 17.28 8.71
N GLU A 102 4.98 17.04 7.62
CA GLU A 102 6.18 17.77 7.26
C GLU A 102 5.99 18.43 5.90
N THR A 103 6.66 19.56 5.72
CA THR A 103 6.65 20.28 4.44
C THR A 103 7.82 19.80 3.62
N ARG A 104 7.53 19.22 2.45
CA ARG A 104 8.54 18.82 1.45
C ARG A 104 8.39 19.67 0.21
N CYS A 105 9.48 20.28 -0.22
CA CYS A 105 9.52 21.16 -1.39
C CYS A 105 10.47 20.58 -2.43
N GLY A 106 10.04 20.53 -3.68
CA GLY A 106 10.86 19.99 -4.76
C GLY A 106 10.09 19.81 -6.06
N TRP A 107 10.66 18.96 -6.92
CA TRP A 107 10.09 18.62 -8.21
C TRP A 107 8.88 17.70 -8.04
N LEU A 108 7.67 18.21 -8.28
CA LEU A 108 6.46 17.43 -8.37
C LEU A 108 6.28 16.96 -9.83
N PHE A 109 6.33 15.65 -10.04
CA PHE A 109 6.40 15.05 -11.36
C PHE A 109 5.27 14.06 -11.61
N ASN A 110 4.61 14.20 -12.75
CA ASN A 110 3.59 13.30 -13.26
C ASN A 110 3.90 12.95 -14.71
N PRO A 111 4.75 11.93 -15.00
CA PRO A 111 5.20 11.62 -16.36
C PRO A 111 4.15 10.92 -17.23
N THR A 112 3.21 10.22 -16.59
CA THR A 112 2.24 9.32 -17.23
C THR A 112 1.00 9.17 -16.34
N PRO A 113 -0.13 8.63 -16.86
CA PRO A 113 -1.36 8.52 -16.10
C PRO A 113 -1.14 7.79 -14.77
N ALA A 114 -1.64 8.39 -13.67
CA ALA A 114 -1.58 7.86 -12.30
C ALA A 114 -0.18 7.63 -11.70
N ASN A 115 0.90 8.09 -12.34
CA ASN A 115 2.25 8.05 -11.78
C ASN A 115 2.63 9.42 -11.21
N TRP A 116 2.81 9.53 -9.89
CA TRP A 116 3.14 10.80 -9.23
C TRP A 116 4.33 10.63 -8.30
N PHE A 117 5.25 11.60 -8.34
CA PHE A 117 6.46 11.61 -7.53
C PHE A 117 6.76 13.02 -7.05
N LEU A 118 7.33 13.15 -5.84
CA LEU A 118 7.94 14.38 -5.35
C LEU A 118 9.42 14.11 -5.12
N THR A 119 10.31 14.84 -5.78
CA THR A 119 11.76 14.74 -5.55
C THR A 119 12.24 16.00 -4.86
N ASP A 120 12.69 15.87 -3.61
CA ASP A 120 13.29 16.94 -2.82
C ASP A 120 14.80 16.70 -2.62
N ALA A 121 15.41 17.44 -1.69
CA ALA A 121 16.84 17.32 -1.38
C ALA A 121 17.20 16.00 -0.67
N ASP A 122 16.22 15.33 -0.05
CA ASP A 122 16.46 14.11 0.71
C ASP A 122 16.32 12.87 -0.18
N ALA A 123 15.25 12.82 -0.98
CA ALA A 123 14.90 11.63 -1.75
C ALA A 123 13.85 11.91 -2.84
N MET A 124 13.59 10.87 -3.63
CA MET A 124 12.38 10.76 -4.44
C MET A 124 11.31 10.01 -3.65
N TRP A 125 10.16 10.65 -3.47
CA TRP A 125 9.00 10.14 -2.76
C TRP A 125 7.93 9.72 -3.76
N THR A 126 7.48 8.46 -3.67
CA THR A 126 6.40 7.95 -4.50
C THR A 126 5.06 8.37 -3.93
N ILE A 127 4.27 9.07 -4.74
CA ILE A 127 2.90 9.49 -4.43
C ILE A 127 1.89 8.54 -5.10
N GLY A 128 2.14 8.15 -6.34
CA GLY A 128 1.24 7.29 -7.10
C GLY A 128 1.96 6.43 -8.12
N LEU A 129 1.48 5.20 -8.31
CA LEU A 129 1.91 4.26 -9.35
C LEU A 129 0.71 3.77 -10.17
N GLN A 130 0.88 3.77 -11.49
CA GLN A 130 -0.16 3.28 -12.41
C GLN A 130 -0.53 1.82 -12.09
N GLY A 131 -1.82 1.57 -11.90
CA GLY A 131 -2.35 0.25 -11.55
C GLY A 131 -2.00 -0.22 -10.13
N GLY A 132 -1.48 0.67 -9.27
CA GLY A 132 -1.01 0.33 -7.93
C GLY A 132 -1.33 1.39 -6.88
N TYR A 133 -0.38 1.60 -5.99
CA TYR A 133 -0.50 2.50 -4.84
C TYR A 133 -0.84 3.94 -5.26
N GLN A 134 -1.71 4.60 -4.50
CA GLN A 134 -2.06 6.01 -4.65
C GLN A 134 -2.20 6.64 -3.26
N ALA A 135 -1.40 7.66 -2.97
CA ALA A 135 -1.51 8.42 -1.73
C ALA A 135 -2.83 9.23 -1.72
N PRO A 136 -3.55 9.30 -0.59
CA PRO A 136 -4.74 10.12 -0.50
C PRO A 136 -4.40 11.63 -0.46
N GLY A 137 -5.28 12.45 -1.01
CA GLY A 137 -5.22 13.92 -0.90
C GLY A 137 -4.42 14.63 -1.99
N LEU A 138 -4.13 13.97 -3.12
CA LEU A 138 -3.50 14.60 -4.28
C LEU A 138 -4.30 15.82 -4.80
N ASP A 139 -5.62 15.72 -4.69
CA ASP A 139 -6.64 16.72 -5.02
C ASP A 139 -6.65 17.92 -4.05
N ASN A 140 -5.89 17.85 -2.95
CA ASN A 140 -5.69 18.99 -2.03
C ASN A 140 -4.55 19.92 -2.49
N ILE A 141 -3.86 19.60 -3.60
CA ILE A 141 -2.76 20.41 -4.12
C ILE A 141 -3.34 21.53 -5.00
N SER A 142 -2.98 22.76 -4.69
CA SER A 142 -3.36 23.93 -5.48
C SER A 142 -2.38 24.12 -6.65
N TYR A 143 -2.91 24.16 -7.88
CA TYR A 143 -2.13 24.35 -9.11
C TYR A 143 -2.40 25.72 -9.74
N THR A 144 -1.34 26.31 -10.28
CA THR A 144 -1.39 27.53 -11.09
C THR A 144 -0.80 27.13 -12.44
N ASN A 145 -1.64 26.86 -13.44
CA ASN A 145 -1.23 26.26 -14.73
C ASN A 145 -0.06 26.95 -15.47
N GLU A 146 0.41 28.09 -15.00
CA GLU A 146 1.47 28.94 -15.56
C GLU A 146 2.87 28.31 -15.51
N ASP A 147 3.18 27.50 -14.49
CA ASP A 147 4.53 26.94 -14.27
C ASP A 147 4.59 25.40 -14.41
N TRP A 148 3.64 24.81 -15.14
CA TRP A 148 3.65 23.38 -15.45
C TRP A 148 4.40 23.12 -16.76
N VAL A 149 5.47 22.33 -16.70
CA VAL A 149 6.26 21.95 -17.88
C VAL A 149 5.75 20.63 -18.44
N TYR A 150 5.05 20.71 -19.57
CA TYR A 150 4.55 19.56 -20.30
C TYR A 150 5.69 18.79 -20.98
N THR A 151 5.79 17.50 -20.70
CA THR A 151 6.79 16.59 -21.30
C THR A 151 6.17 15.43 -22.05
N ASN A 152 4.89 15.14 -21.82
CA ASN A 152 4.17 14.05 -22.47
C ASN A 152 2.65 14.35 -22.52
N GLY A 153 2.16 15.03 -23.57
CA GLY A 153 0.75 15.45 -23.62
C GLY A 153 0.41 16.38 -22.43
N ASN A 154 -0.59 16.03 -21.64
CA ASN A 154 -0.96 16.79 -20.42
C ASN A 154 -0.07 16.46 -19.21
N TYR A 155 0.87 15.52 -19.35
CA TYR A 155 1.79 15.07 -18.31
C TYR A 155 3.06 15.91 -18.29
N GLY A 156 3.68 16.05 -17.13
CA GLY A 156 4.73 17.03 -16.92
C GLY A 156 5.23 17.11 -15.49
N TYR A 157 5.95 18.19 -15.20
CA TYR A 157 6.43 18.51 -13.85
C TYR A 157 6.20 19.97 -13.51
N THR A 158 6.23 20.27 -12.22
CA THR A 158 6.31 21.61 -11.66
C THR A 158 7.20 21.62 -10.42
N CYS A 159 7.54 22.80 -9.91
CA CYS A 159 8.01 22.95 -8.55
C CYS A 159 6.81 23.06 -7.59
N ALA A 160 6.85 22.40 -6.43
CA ALA A 160 5.79 22.47 -5.44
C ALA A 160 6.31 22.32 -4.01
N CYS A 161 5.56 22.85 -3.04
CA CYS A 161 5.73 22.54 -1.61
C CYS A 161 4.47 21.86 -1.10
N LEU A 162 4.62 20.63 -0.61
CA LEU A 162 3.53 19.79 -0.13
C LEU A 162 3.64 19.60 1.38
N GLN A 163 2.51 19.71 2.06
CA GLN A 163 2.37 19.30 3.45
C GLN A 163 1.92 17.84 3.46
N VAL A 164 2.83 16.95 3.83
CA VAL A 164 2.67 15.50 3.66
C VAL A 164 3.02 14.74 4.93
N SER A 165 2.68 13.47 4.94
CA SER A 165 3.39 12.52 5.78
C SER A 165 4.00 11.43 4.91
N VAL A 166 5.19 10.96 5.27
CA VAL A 166 5.96 10.00 4.46
C VAL A 166 6.41 8.80 5.28
N ASP A 167 6.74 7.72 4.59
CA ASP A 167 7.46 6.59 5.17
C ASP A 167 8.88 6.52 4.60
N PRO A 168 9.91 6.97 5.34
CA PRO A 168 11.30 6.94 4.89
C PRO A 168 11.82 5.51 4.64
N SER A 169 11.21 4.48 5.23
CA SER A 169 11.66 3.09 5.01
C SER A 169 11.23 2.55 3.65
N THR A 170 10.17 3.11 3.07
CA THR A 170 9.62 2.67 1.78
C THR A 170 9.63 3.75 0.70
N MET A 171 10.01 4.99 1.05
CA MET A 171 9.98 6.17 0.17
C MET A 171 8.60 6.46 -0.41
N TYR A 172 7.53 6.24 0.38
CA TYR A 172 6.15 6.56 -0.02
C TYR A 172 5.63 7.77 0.74
N VAL A 173 4.83 8.59 0.05
CA VAL A 173 3.95 9.56 0.71
C VAL A 173 2.71 8.82 1.20
N ASN A 174 2.42 8.85 2.50
CA ASN A 174 1.28 8.17 3.10
C ASN A 174 -0.01 9.00 3.03
N GLN A 175 0.12 10.33 3.08
CA GLN A 175 -1.01 11.28 3.07
C GLN A 175 -0.53 12.65 2.59
N ILE A 176 -1.33 13.32 1.76
CA ILE A 176 -1.17 14.71 1.38
C ILE A 176 -2.26 15.54 2.08
N TYR A 177 -1.85 16.42 2.98
CA TYR A 177 -2.76 17.30 3.71
C TYR A 177 -3.10 18.57 2.92
N GLY A 178 -2.19 18.98 2.04
CA GLY A 178 -2.34 20.14 1.17
C GLY A 178 -0.99 20.50 0.56
N GLY A 179 -0.98 21.59 -0.20
CA GLY A 179 0.24 22.07 -0.83
C GLY A 179 -0.09 22.97 -2.01
N GLN A 180 0.95 23.57 -2.56
CA GLN A 180 0.81 24.43 -3.72
C GLN A 180 1.98 24.29 -4.66
N GLN A 181 1.67 24.45 -5.94
CA GLN A 181 2.63 24.82 -6.96
C GLN A 181 3.31 26.14 -6.57
N ILE A 182 4.63 26.18 -6.77
CA ILE A 182 5.44 27.39 -6.57
C ILE A 182 6.25 27.66 -7.86
N PRO A 183 6.82 28.86 -8.04
CA PRO A 183 7.52 29.19 -9.26
C PRO A 183 8.61 28.19 -9.61
N LEU A 184 8.70 27.79 -10.88
CA LEU A 184 9.65 26.78 -11.36
C LEU A 184 11.09 27.13 -10.99
N SER A 185 11.40 28.42 -11.06
CA SER A 185 12.70 29.00 -10.72
C SER A 185 13.17 28.67 -9.30
N ARG A 186 12.27 28.39 -8.36
CA ARG A 186 12.63 27.99 -6.99
C ARG A 186 13.36 26.65 -6.99
N CYS A 187 12.88 25.68 -7.75
CA CYS A 187 13.54 24.39 -7.88
C CYS A 187 14.77 24.47 -8.79
N GLU A 188 14.76 25.31 -9.84
CA GLU A 188 15.91 25.46 -10.74
C GLU A 188 17.13 26.10 -10.05
N GLN A 189 16.90 26.95 -9.06
CA GLN A 189 17.95 27.63 -8.30
C GLN A 189 18.36 26.88 -7.04
N ASP A 190 17.63 25.83 -6.65
CA ASP A 190 17.94 25.05 -5.47
C ASP A 190 19.01 24.00 -5.79
N SER A 191 20.26 24.27 -5.38
CA SER A 191 21.39 23.38 -5.58
C SER A 191 21.32 22.08 -4.78
N ALA A 192 20.42 21.98 -3.78
CA ALA A 192 20.22 20.75 -3.03
C ALA A 192 19.32 19.76 -3.79
N LEU A 193 18.55 20.24 -4.77
CA LEU A 193 17.73 19.37 -5.61
C LEU A 193 18.58 18.69 -6.68
N PRO A 194 18.27 17.43 -7.03
CA PRO A 194 18.91 16.79 -8.17
C PRO A 194 18.57 17.54 -9.46
N THR A 195 19.55 17.60 -10.37
CA THR A 195 19.32 18.09 -11.74
C THR A 195 18.22 17.25 -12.39
N ARG A 196 17.29 17.93 -13.05
CA ARG A 196 16.20 17.32 -13.84
C ARG A 196 16.78 16.25 -14.78
N GLY A 197 16.29 15.03 -14.66
CA GLY A 197 16.67 13.89 -15.50
C GLY A 197 16.10 13.96 -16.91
#